data_AF-A0A3B9T3W6-F1
#
_entry.id   AF-A0A3B9T3W6-F1
#
_cell.length_a   1.000
_cell.length_b   1.000
_cell.length_c   1.000
_cell.angle_alpha   90.00
_cell.angle_beta   90.00
_cell.angle_gamma   90.00
#
_symmetry.space_group_name_H-M   'P 1'
#
loop_
_entity.id
_entity.type
_entity.pdbx_description
1 polymer ?
#
loop_
_entity_poly.entity_id
_entity_poly.type
_entity_poly.pdbx_seq_one_letter_code
_entity_poly.pdbx_strand_id
1 'polypeptide(L)'
;MVVEHGADAYITKELQLICSAHDNQGIEIKDLLNDFSVRSGLDDVKSFAGVFDVSSNLGGDVAKVIRETRDMISDKIEIELEIQTMVTGQRNQLNVLAVMPLVMSILTRSFGDGSVNALVIGVKLFALAIFVFAYWWGTKIVDIKV
;
A
#
# COMPACT_ATOMS: atom_id res chain seq x y z
N MET A 1 21.07 -9.23 -5.10
CA MET A 1 19.76 -9.89 -4.88
C MET A 1 19.77 -10.89 -3.74
N VAL A 2 20.60 -11.94 -3.73
CA VAL A 2 20.73 -12.85 -2.55
C VAL A 2 21.13 -12.10 -1.28
N VAL A 3 22.00 -11.09 -1.42
CA VAL A 3 22.46 -10.23 -0.30
C VAL A 3 21.36 -9.31 0.23
N GLU A 4 20.38 -8.95 -0.60
CA GLU A 4 19.30 -7.98 -0.26
C GLU A 4 18.04 -8.68 0.25
N HIS A 5 17.64 -9.81 -0.35
CA HIS A 5 16.38 -10.51 -0.03
C HIS A 5 16.57 -11.90 0.58
N GLY A 6 17.81 -12.42 0.62
CA GLY A 6 18.11 -13.78 1.06
C GLY A 6 17.97 -14.84 -0.04
N ALA A 7 18.63 -15.98 0.16
CA ALA A 7 18.65 -17.08 -0.79
C ALA A 7 17.28 -17.79 -0.95
N ASP A 8 16.44 -17.73 0.09
CA ASP A 8 15.13 -18.38 0.10
C ASP A 8 13.98 -17.52 -0.44
N ALA A 9 14.24 -16.25 -0.78
CA ALA A 9 13.22 -15.38 -1.32
C ALA A 9 12.69 -15.88 -2.68
N TYR A 10 11.38 -15.74 -2.89
CA TYR A 10 10.71 -16.15 -4.12
C TYR A 10 11.37 -15.57 -5.37
N ILE A 11 11.69 -14.27 -5.36
CA ILE A 11 12.33 -13.61 -6.51
C ILE A 11 13.74 -14.15 -6.80
N THR A 12 14.48 -14.56 -5.77
CA THR A 12 15.82 -15.13 -5.89
C THR A 12 15.77 -16.50 -6.55
N LYS A 13 14.83 -17.36 -6.11
CA LYS A 13 14.59 -18.68 -6.70
C LYS A 13 14.12 -18.57 -8.14
N GLU A 14 13.23 -17.61 -8.41
CA GLU A 14 12.71 -17.37 -9.75
C GLU A 14 13.80 -16.92 -10.72
N LEU A 15 14.64 -15.94 -10.33
CA LEU A 15 15.75 -15.52 -11.17
C LEU A 15 16.78 -16.63 -11.39
N GLN A 16 17.02 -17.46 -10.37
CA GLN A 16 17.88 -18.62 -10.53
C GLN A 16 17.30 -19.62 -11.54
N LEU A 17 15.97 -19.83 -11.52
CA LEU A 17 15.27 -20.66 -12.49
C LEU A 17 15.41 -20.07 -13.91
N ILE A 18 15.18 -18.78 -14.09
CA ILE A 18 15.33 -18.08 -15.37
C ILE A 18 16.76 -18.20 -15.91
N CYS A 19 17.78 -17.89 -15.09
CA CYS A 19 19.18 -18.03 -15.50
C CYS A 19 19.52 -19.48 -15.85
N SER A 20 19.09 -20.45 -15.03
CA SER A 20 19.37 -21.86 -15.29
C SER A 20 18.68 -22.39 -16.55
N ALA A 21 17.47 -21.91 -16.88
CA ALA A 21 16.75 -22.28 -18.08
C ALA A 21 17.41 -21.66 -19.32
N HIS A 22 17.86 -20.41 -19.23
CA HIS A 22 18.61 -19.78 -20.31
C HIS A 22 19.94 -20.51 -20.58
N ASP A 23 20.74 -20.73 -19.54
CA ASP A 23 22.09 -21.29 -19.67
C ASP A 23 22.09 -22.77 -20.08
N ASN A 24 21.16 -23.57 -19.53
CA ASN A 24 21.15 -25.02 -19.78
C ASN A 24 20.24 -25.46 -20.93
N GLN A 25 19.16 -24.72 -21.21
CA GLN A 25 18.15 -25.10 -22.20
C GLN A 25 18.15 -24.18 -23.43
N GLY A 26 18.86 -23.05 -23.39
CA GLY A 26 18.97 -22.12 -24.50
C GLY A 26 17.69 -21.33 -24.79
N ILE A 27 16.76 -21.25 -23.84
CA ILE A 27 15.50 -20.52 -24.00
C ILE A 27 15.79 -19.01 -23.95
N GLU A 28 15.12 -18.23 -24.81
CA GLU A 28 15.31 -16.78 -24.84
C GLU A 28 14.79 -16.10 -23.56
N ILE A 29 15.54 -15.11 -23.07
CA ILE A 29 15.21 -14.39 -21.82
C ILE A 29 13.82 -13.74 -21.91
N LYS A 30 13.40 -13.26 -23.08
CA LYS A 30 12.08 -12.64 -23.25
C LYS A 30 10.93 -13.61 -22.98
N ASP A 31 11.07 -14.87 -23.39
CA ASP A 31 10.02 -15.88 -23.21
C ASP A 31 9.93 -16.29 -21.73
N LEU A 32 11.08 -16.45 -21.07
CA LEU A 32 11.16 -16.73 -19.64
C LEU A 32 10.62 -15.57 -18.79
N LEU A 33 10.92 -14.33 -19.17
CA LEU A 33 10.44 -13.14 -18.48
C LEU A 33 8.93 -12.95 -18.68
N ASN A 34 8.41 -13.27 -19.86
CA ASN A 34 6.99 -13.24 -20.14
C ASN A 34 6.24 -14.31 -19.32
N ASP A 35 6.74 -15.55 -19.26
CA ASP A 35 6.18 -16.61 -18.41
C ASP A 35 6.17 -16.22 -16.93
N PHE A 36 7.30 -15.68 -16.44
CA PHE A 36 7.37 -15.13 -15.09
C PHE A 36 6.33 -14.04 -14.85
N SER A 37 6.16 -13.11 -15.79
CA SER A 37 5.21 -12.02 -15.65
C SER A 37 3.76 -12.51 -15.52
N VAL A 38 3.38 -13.52 -16.31
CA VAL A 38 2.04 -14.13 -16.28
C VAL A 38 1.84 -14.89 -14.97
N ARG A 39 2.84 -15.65 -14.51
CA ARG A 39 2.79 -16.39 -13.25
C ARG A 39 2.83 -15.50 -12.00
N SER A 40 3.51 -14.36 -12.07
CA SER A 40 3.67 -13.46 -10.93
C SER A 40 2.36 -12.78 -10.51
N GLY A 41 1.42 -12.58 -11.44
CA GLY A 41 0.18 -11.85 -11.20
C GLY A 41 0.39 -10.37 -10.87
N LEU A 42 1.60 -9.83 -11.08
CA LEU A 42 1.93 -8.43 -10.79
C LEU A 42 1.89 -7.61 -12.09
N ASP A 43 1.03 -6.59 -12.13
CA ASP A 43 0.85 -5.73 -13.31
C ASP A 43 2.13 -4.96 -13.68
N ASP A 44 2.93 -4.58 -12.68
CA ASP A 44 4.21 -3.90 -12.91
C ASP A 44 5.23 -4.83 -13.58
N VAL A 45 5.27 -6.11 -13.21
CA VAL A 45 6.14 -7.12 -13.84
C VAL A 45 5.69 -7.42 -15.27
N LYS A 46 4.38 -7.49 -15.52
CA LYS A 46 3.80 -7.65 -16.86
C LYS A 46 4.14 -6.47 -17.77
N SER A 47 4.05 -5.25 -17.25
CA SER A 47 4.41 -4.04 -17.98
C SER A 47 5.91 -4.04 -18.30
N PHE A 48 6.75 -4.41 -17.33
CA PHE A 48 8.20 -4.54 -17.52
C PHE A 48 8.56 -5.57 -18.59
N ALA A 49 7.96 -6.77 -18.56
CA ALA A 49 8.21 -7.82 -19.55
C ALA A 49 7.79 -7.39 -20.97
N GLY A 50 6.67 -6.67 -21.10
CA GLY A 50 6.24 -6.12 -22.38
C GLY A 50 7.19 -5.06 -22.93
N VAL A 51 7.70 -4.16 -22.08
CA VAL A 51 8.71 -3.16 -22.48
C VAL A 51 10.03 -3.83 -22.86
N PHE A 52 10.44 -4.89 -22.14
CA PHE A 52 11.60 -5.69 -22.48
C PHE A 52 11.47 -6.35 -23.85
N ASP A 53 10.37 -7.04 -24.12
CA ASP A 53 10.15 -7.71 -25.42
C ASP A 53 10.18 -6.72 -26.58
N VAL A 54 9.46 -5.60 -26.47
CA VAL A 54 9.42 -4.58 -27.52
C VAL A 54 10.81 -3.96 -27.74
N SER A 55 11.52 -3.60 -26.67
CA SER A 55 12.85 -2.99 -26.79
C SER A 55 13.91 -3.96 -27.32
N SER A 56 13.87 -5.24 -26.92
CA SER A 56 14.76 -6.28 -27.42
C SER A 56 14.55 -6.59 -28.91
N ASN A 57 13.32 -6.52 -29.42
CA ASN A 57 13.05 -6.75 -30.85
C ASN A 57 13.37 -5.54 -31.74
N LEU A 58 13.30 -4.31 -31.21
CA LEU A 58 13.55 -3.07 -31.98
C LEU A 58 15.03 -2.68 -32.09
N GLY A 59 15.92 -3.30 -31.31
CA GLY A 59 17.38 -3.10 -31.42
C GLY A 59 17.90 -1.75 -30.89
N GLY A 60 17.14 -1.06 -30.03
CA GLY A 60 17.57 0.16 -29.34
C GLY A 60 18.45 -0.12 -28.12
N ASP A 61 18.73 0.90 -27.31
CA ASP A 61 19.42 0.73 -26.01
C ASP A 61 18.47 0.10 -24.97
N VAL A 62 18.32 -1.23 -25.06
CA VAL A 62 17.50 -2.05 -24.15
C VAL A 62 17.91 -1.79 -22.71
N ALA A 63 19.22 -1.71 -22.43
CA ALA A 63 19.72 -1.52 -21.09
C ALA A 63 19.26 -0.18 -20.50
N LYS A 64 19.19 0.88 -21.30
CA LYS A 64 18.65 2.18 -20.88
C LYS A 64 17.15 2.08 -20.60
N VAL A 65 16.35 1.56 -21.53
CA VAL A 65 14.87 1.47 -21.38
C VAL A 65 14.50 0.65 -20.14
N ILE A 66 15.22 -0.44 -19.89
CA ILE A 66 15.03 -1.30 -18.74
C ILE A 66 15.39 -0.61 -17.43
N ARG A 67 16.48 0.18 -17.40
CA ARG A 67 16.81 1.00 -16.23
C ARG A 67 15.72 2.03 -15.94
N GLU A 68 15.27 2.77 -16.96
CA GLU A 68 14.20 3.77 -16.82
C GLU A 68 12.88 3.15 -16.32
N THR A 69 12.53 1.95 -16.80
CA THR A 69 11.33 1.23 -16.34
C THR A 69 11.48 0.77 -14.88
N ARG A 70 12.65 0.27 -14.51
CA ARG A 70 12.97 -0.14 -13.14
C ARG A 70 12.92 1.05 -12.18
N ASP A 71 13.41 2.22 -12.60
CA ASP A 71 13.36 3.45 -11.81
C ASP A 71 11.91 3.90 -11.63
N MET A 72 11.09 3.87 -12.68
CA MET A 72 9.66 4.20 -12.61
C MET A 72 8.87 3.29 -11.65
N ILE A 73 9.16 1.99 -11.65
CA ILE A 73 8.55 1.04 -10.70
C ILE A 73 9.02 1.34 -9.26
N SER A 74 10.31 1.65 -9.09
CA SER A 74 10.86 2.01 -7.78
C SER A 74 10.20 3.27 -7.22
N ASP A 75 10.02 4.30 -8.05
CA ASP A 75 9.35 5.55 -7.67
C ASP A 75 7.89 5.29 -7.29
N LYS A 76 7.19 4.42 -8.03
CA LYS A 76 5.82 4.02 -7.70
C LYS A 76 5.73 3.37 -6.32
N ILE A 77 6.65 2.45 -5.99
CA ILE A 77 6.71 1.79 -4.68
C ILE A 77 7.00 2.81 -3.56
N GLU A 78 7.93 3.74 -3.79
CA GLU A 78 8.27 4.78 -2.82
C GLU A 78 7.06 5.69 -2.52
N ILE A 79 6.36 6.13 -3.57
CA ILE A 79 5.13 6.92 -3.44
C ILE A 79 4.04 6.13 -2.69
N GLU A 80 3.84 4.85 -3.00
CA GLU A 80 2.87 4.00 -2.29
C GLU A 80 3.20 3.87 -0.81
N LEU A 81 4.48 3.70 -0.46
CA LEU A 81 4.95 3.65 0.92
C LEU A 81 4.77 5.00 1.63
N GLU A 82 5.07 6.11 0.96
CA GLU A 82 4.88 7.46 1.48
C GLU A 82 3.39 7.71 1.77
N ILE A 83 2.51 7.35 0.83
CA ILE A 83 1.05 7.42 1.02
C ILE A 83 0.62 6.55 2.21
N GLN A 84 1.06 5.29 2.26
CA GLN A 84 0.71 4.37 3.34
C GLN A 84 1.11 4.91 4.71
N THR A 85 2.32 5.48 4.82
CA THR A 85 2.83 6.05 6.08
C THR A 85 2.05 7.31 6.48
N MET A 86 1.78 8.23 5.54
CA MET A 86 0.95 9.42 5.77
C MET A 86 -0.47 9.06 6.20
N VAL A 87 -1.13 8.14 5.49
CA VAL A 87 -2.50 7.69 5.77
C VAL A 87 -2.56 6.96 7.11
N THR A 88 -1.58 6.10 7.42
CA THR A 88 -1.50 5.41 8.72
C THR A 88 -1.35 6.40 9.87
N GLY A 89 -0.53 7.44 9.70
CA GLY A 89 -0.40 8.54 10.66
C GLY A 89 -1.74 9.27 10.90
N GLN A 90 -2.43 9.65 9.83
CA GLN A 90 -3.75 10.30 9.93
C GLN A 90 -4.81 9.37 10.55
N ARG A 91 -4.78 8.08 10.24
CA ARG A 91 -5.70 7.07 10.84
C ARG A 91 -5.57 7.04 12.35
N ASN A 92 -4.34 7.05 12.86
CA ASN A 92 -4.11 7.04 14.31
C ASN A 92 -4.65 8.31 14.98
N GLN A 93 -4.43 9.49 14.37
CA GLN A 93 -4.95 10.76 14.87
C GLN A 93 -6.48 10.80 14.89
N LEU A 94 -7.14 10.33 13.82
CA LEU A 94 -8.60 10.25 13.76
C LEU A 94 -9.18 9.29 14.81
N ASN A 95 -8.52 8.15 15.05
CA ASN A 95 -8.92 7.23 16.10
C ASN A 95 -8.81 7.86 17.49
N VAL A 96 -7.73 8.61 17.77
CA VAL A 96 -7.57 9.34 19.04
C VAL A 96 -8.63 10.43 19.21
N LEU A 97 -8.91 11.20 18.15
CA LEU A 97 -9.92 12.28 18.17
C LEU A 97 -11.34 11.74 18.37
N ALA A 98 -11.62 10.51 17.91
CA ALA A 98 -12.90 9.84 18.13
C ALA A 98 -13.11 9.40 19.59
N VAL A 99 -12.04 9.05 20.30
CA VAL A 99 -12.10 8.55 21.69
C VAL A 99 -12.08 9.69 22.71
N MET A 100 -11.46 10.83 22.39
CA MET A 100 -11.38 12.03 23.23
C MET A 100 -12.72 12.46 23.89
N PRO A 101 -13.86 12.58 23.18
CA PRO A 101 -15.13 13.00 23.75
C PRO A 101 -15.69 12.03 24.78
N LEU A 102 -15.45 10.72 24.61
CA LEU A 102 -15.88 9.68 25.55
C LEU A 102 -15.07 9.78 26.85
N VAL A 103 -13.75 9.95 26.73
CA VAL A 103 -12.86 10.16 27.89
C VAL A 103 -13.28 11.40 28.66
N MET A 104 -13.53 12.52 27.96
CA MET A 104 -14.00 13.77 28.57
C MET A 104 -15.35 13.57 29.27
N SER A 105 -16.31 12.87 28.64
CA SER A 105 -17.61 12.58 29.25
C SER A 105 -17.51 11.73 30.53
N ILE A 106 -16.54 10.82 30.63
CA ILE A 106 -16.30 10.01 31.83
C ILE A 106 -15.66 10.86 32.93
N LEU A 107 -14.63 11.63 32.58
CA LEU A 107 -13.94 12.52 33.52
C LEU A 107 -14.91 13.54 34.14
N THR A 108 -15.75 14.20 33.34
CA THR A 108 -16.73 15.17 33.88
C THR A 108 -17.72 14.54 34.85
N ARG A 109 -18.08 13.26 34.65
CA ARG A 109 -18.97 12.51 35.55
C ARG A 109 -18.30 12.14 36.88
N SER A 110 -16.98 11.98 36.90
CA SER A 110 -16.20 11.69 38.11
C SER A 110 -15.87 12.95 38.93
N PHE A 111 -15.83 14.14 38.31
CA PHE A 111 -15.42 15.39 38.96
C PHE A 111 -16.56 16.40 39.20
N GLY A 112 -17.78 16.18 38.72
CA GLY A 112 -18.89 17.13 38.90
C GLY A 112 -20.27 16.49 38.90
N ASP A 113 -21.14 16.98 39.80
CA ASP A 113 -22.55 16.61 39.89
C ASP A 113 -23.34 17.24 38.72
N GLY A 114 -23.37 16.51 37.60
CA GLY A 114 -24.03 16.96 36.39
C GLY A 114 -25.55 16.91 36.51
N SER A 115 -26.20 18.07 36.52
CA SER A 115 -27.67 18.18 36.55
C SER A 115 -28.33 17.31 35.46
N VAL A 116 -29.14 16.34 35.90
CA VAL A 116 -29.85 15.36 35.07
C VAL A 116 -31.18 15.91 34.57
N ASN A 117 -31.13 16.90 33.68
CA ASN A 117 -32.33 17.45 33.07
C ASN A 117 -32.57 16.82 31.68
N ALA A 118 -33.84 16.61 31.30
CA ALA A 118 -34.20 15.94 30.03
C ALA A 118 -33.60 16.66 28.80
N LEU A 119 -33.51 17.99 28.86
CA LEU A 119 -32.90 18.83 27.84
C LEU A 119 -31.38 18.60 27.72
N VAL A 120 -30.69 18.40 28.85
CA VAL A 120 -29.25 18.11 28.90
C VAL A 120 -28.94 16.73 28.31
N ILE A 121 -29.83 15.76 28.52
CA ILE A 121 -29.71 14.42 27.93
C ILE A 121 -29.89 14.48 26.41
N GLY A 122 -30.88 15.24 25.92
CA GLY A 122 -31.13 15.41 24.48
C GLY A 122 -29.95 16.03 23.74
N VAL A 123 -29.35 17.10 24.29
CA VAL A 123 -28.17 17.75 23.69
C VAL A 123 -26.96 16.80 23.66
N LYS A 124 -26.74 16.00 24.71
CA LYS A 124 -25.66 15.00 24.77
C LYS A 124 -25.82 13.91 23.71
N LEU A 125 -27.04 13.41 23.50
CA LEU A 125 -27.35 12.41 22.47
C LEU A 125 -27.10 12.97 21.05
N PHE A 126 -27.53 14.21 20.81
CA PHE A 126 -27.32 14.85 19.52
C PHE A 126 -25.83 15.10 19.22
N ALA A 127 -25.07 15.58 20.21
CA ALA A 127 -23.62 15.76 20.08
C ALA A 127 -22.90 14.42 19.81
N LEU A 128 -23.27 13.35 20.50
CA LEU A 128 -22.72 12.01 20.26
C LEU A 128 -23.02 11.51 18.84
N ALA A 129 -24.24 11.74 18.34
CA ALA A 129 -24.62 11.36 16.99
C ALA A 129 -23.77 12.06 15.91
N ILE A 130 -23.48 13.35 16.08
CA ILE A 130 -22.57 14.09 15.19
C ILE A 130 -21.16 13.51 15.23
N PHE A 131 -20.66 13.14 16.42
CA PHE A 131 -19.35 12.52 16.57
C PHE A 131 -19.25 11.17 15.87
N VAL A 132 -20.27 10.31 16.02
CA VAL A 132 -20.33 9.02 15.33
C VAL A 132 -20.38 9.21 13.82
N PHE A 133 -21.16 10.18 13.33
CA PHE A 133 -21.25 10.49 11.91
C PHE A 133 -19.92 11.01 11.34
N ALA A 134 -19.24 11.91 12.07
CA ALA A 134 -17.93 12.43 11.69
C ALA A 134 -16.86 11.32 11.68
N TYR A 135 -16.91 10.38 12.64
CA TYR A 135 -16.02 9.22 12.65
C TYR A 135 -16.25 8.30 11.44
N TRP A 136 -17.51 8.03 11.11
CA TRP A 136 -17.85 7.21 9.95
C TRP A 136 -17.37 7.87 8.64
N TRP A 137 -17.50 9.19 8.52
CA TRP A 137 -17.00 9.92 7.35
C TRP A 137 -15.47 9.95 7.31
N GLY A 138 -14.81 10.19 8.44
CA GLY A 138 -13.35 10.26 8.54
C GLY A 138 -12.68 8.92 8.26
N THR A 139 -13.24 7.82 8.76
CA THR A 139 -12.74 6.47 8.45
C THR A 139 -12.86 6.15 6.97
N LYS A 140 -13.91 6.62 6.28
CA LYS A 140 -14.07 6.44 4.84
C LYS A 140 -13.06 7.23 3.99
N ILE A 141 -12.65 8.42 4.45
CA ILE A 141 -11.61 9.23 3.78
C ILE A 141 -10.22 8.63 4.01
N VAL A 142 -9.98 8.08 5.19
CA VAL A 142 -8.70 7.43 5.52
C VAL A 142 -8.56 6.08 4.85
N ASP A 143 -9.67 5.39 4.56
CA ASP A 143 -9.69 4.21 3.71
C ASP A 143 -9.59 4.61 2.22
N ILE A 144 -8.70 5.56 1.91
CA ILE A 144 -8.13 5.67 0.57
C ILE A 144 -7.42 4.34 0.35
N LYS A 145 -8.19 3.47 -0.29
CA LYS A 145 -7.75 2.23 -0.87
C LYS A 145 -6.70 2.62 -1.90
N VAL A 146 -5.44 2.32 -1.57
CA VAL A 146 -4.40 2.11 -2.57
C VAL A 146 -4.90 0.97 -3.46
#